data_AF-G2NXZ4-F1
#
_entry.id   AF-G2NXZ4-F1
#
_cell.length_a   1.000
_cell.length_b   1.000
_cell.length_c   1.000
_cell.angle_alpha   90.00
_cell.angle_beta   90.00
_cell.angle_gamma   90.00
#
_symmetry.space_group_name_H-M   'P 1'
#
loop_
_entity.id
_entity.type
_entity.pdbx_description
1 polymer ?
#
loop_
_entity_poly.entity_id
_entity_poly.type
_entity_poly.pdbx_seq_one_letter_code
_entity_poly.pdbx_strand_id
1 'polypeptide(L)'
;MHPMLKPALRRGWRSRDTIQFGVARAHAVVMGPVDTATGSFLELLDGTRGLPLLRQEARAIGLPEGRADALVDRLAAAGLLDEPRDGGEPAAALDRLRPDAGALSVLHPEPGAAARLLAARRAMRVQVRGAGRVGAAVAAALSGSGIGRVDVVDGGRVEPWDVAPGGLSAEQIGERRDVAARRVVRQTAPGPLPRRSVRERTCAEEQVPSGEPGLALVVIAPRDGLAAYAPDPESAQPLLASGTPHLYAGVLEATGVVGPLVVPGMTPCAGCAAAGRAEREPVWPRMLAQWRSGRRRTAPACDAALAMVVAGLTAVQALAFLDGRPSGGAGVRWELALPSLVWEARPVVAHPGCGCGAAGEEDAVYASAAEAPHATMSG
;
A
#
# COMPACT_ATOMS: atom_id res chain seq x y z
N MET A 1 10.61 6.29 26.47
CA MET A 1 11.22 5.55 25.35
C MET A 1 11.98 4.36 25.90
N HIS A 2 11.68 3.17 25.36
CA HIS A 2 12.43 1.93 25.57
C HIS A 2 13.06 1.56 24.22
N PRO A 3 14.28 2.02 23.92
CA PRO A 3 14.85 1.87 22.59
C PRO A 3 15.15 0.40 22.29
N MET A 4 14.75 -0.03 21.09
CA MET A 4 14.99 -1.37 20.57
C MET A 4 15.66 -1.25 19.20
N LEU A 5 16.72 -1.99 18.94
CA LEU A 5 17.25 -2.11 17.58
C LEU A 5 16.23 -2.82 16.69
N LYS A 6 16.00 -2.31 15.48
CA LYS A 6 15.01 -2.89 14.56
C LYS A 6 15.31 -4.37 14.28
N PRO A 7 14.44 -5.30 14.74
CA PRO A 7 14.68 -6.74 14.57
C PRO A 7 14.55 -7.17 13.10
N ALA A 8 13.90 -6.37 12.26
CA ALA A 8 13.78 -6.61 10.82
C ALA A 8 15.10 -6.45 10.06
N LEU A 9 16.06 -5.69 10.62
CA LEU A 9 17.37 -5.48 10.01
C LEU A 9 18.38 -6.49 10.55
N ARG A 10 18.82 -7.41 9.69
CA ARG A 10 19.94 -8.32 10.04
C ARG A 10 21.21 -7.51 10.29
N ARG A 11 21.99 -7.92 11.27
CA ARG A 11 23.24 -7.25 11.66
C ARG A 11 24.44 -8.11 11.31
N GLY A 12 25.54 -7.48 10.89
CA GLY A 12 26.81 -8.16 10.66
C GLY A 12 27.98 -7.19 10.72
N TRP A 13 29.10 -7.65 11.27
CA TRP A 13 30.36 -6.90 11.23
C TRP A 13 30.90 -6.86 9.81
N ARG A 14 31.23 -5.66 9.32
CA ARG A 14 31.82 -5.42 8.00
C ARG A 14 33.33 -5.27 8.07
N SER A 15 33.84 -4.71 9.16
CA SER A 15 35.25 -4.64 9.54
C SER A 15 35.40 -4.87 11.05
N ARG A 16 36.60 -4.67 11.60
CA ARG A 16 36.85 -4.76 13.06
C ARG A 16 36.13 -3.69 13.88
N ASP A 17 35.72 -2.60 13.23
CA ASP A 17 35.19 -1.39 13.87
C ASP A 17 33.91 -0.87 13.17
N THR A 18 33.33 -1.61 12.23
CA THR A 18 32.09 -1.20 11.55
C THR A 18 31.06 -2.31 11.52
N ILE A 19 29.81 -1.94 11.80
CA ILE A 19 28.65 -2.82 11.76
C ILE A 19 27.73 -2.37 10.63
N GLN A 20 27.24 -3.33 9.85
CA GLN A 20 26.18 -3.14 8.88
C GLN A 20 24.85 -3.63 9.45
N PHE A 21 23.82 -2.80 9.30
CA PHE A 21 22.42 -3.11 9.57
C PHE A 21 21.70 -3.24 8.23
N GLY A 22 21.01 -4.36 8.00
CA GLY A 22 20.33 -4.67 6.74
C GLY A 22 21.23 -5.40 5.71
N VAL A 23 20.59 -6.26 4.90
CA VAL A 23 21.24 -7.00 3.79
C VAL A 23 20.89 -6.39 2.44
N ALA A 24 19.63 -6.00 2.24
CA ALA A 24 19.17 -5.41 1.00
C ALA A 24 19.72 -3.99 0.85
N ARG A 25 20.36 -3.70 -0.29
CA ARG A 25 21.04 -2.42 -0.56
C ARG A 25 20.14 -1.19 -0.35
N ALA A 26 18.85 -1.31 -0.64
CA ALA A 26 17.89 -0.22 -0.50
C ALA A 26 17.70 0.26 0.95
N HIS A 27 18.04 -0.56 1.94
CA HIS A 27 17.78 -0.30 3.37
C HIS A 27 19.00 -0.53 4.26
N ALA A 28 20.17 -0.83 3.67
CA ALA A 28 21.36 -1.14 4.44
C ALA A 28 22.03 0.14 4.94
N VAL A 29 22.40 0.15 6.22
CA VAL A 29 23.11 1.25 6.88
C VAL A 29 24.40 0.73 7.48
N VAL A 30 25.50 1.45 7.29
CA VAL A 30 26.79 1.14 7.88
C VAL A 30 27.09 2.14 9.00
N MET A 31 27.46 1.62 10.17
CA MET A 31 27.82 2.40 11.34
C MET A 31 29.26 2.10 11.76
N GLY A 32 30.03 3.16 12.01
CA GLY A 32 31.38 3.09 12.55
C GLY A 32 31.86 4.44 13.08
N PRO A 33 32.95 4.47 13.86
CA PRO A 33 33.58 3.31 14.48
C PRO A 33 32.73 2.75 15.64
N VAL A 34 32.80 1.44 15.85
CA VAL A 34 32.15 0.67 16.94
C VAL A 34 33.22 -0.17 17.62
N ASP A 35 33.58 0.22 18.84
CA ASP A 35 34.47 -0.58 19.70
C ASP A 35 33.70 -1.66 20.47
N THR A 36 34.41 -2.48 21.23
CA THR A 36 33.81 -3.58 22.01
C THR A 36 32.75 -3.08 23.00
N ALA A 37 33.01 -1.96 23.69
CA ALA A 37 32.08 -1.40 24.67
C ALA A 37 30.78 -0.93 23.98
N THR A 38 30.90 -0.21 22.86
CA THR A 38 29.77 0.21 22.02
C THR A 38 29.01 -1.01 21.50
N GLY A 39 29.71 -2.04 21.04
CA GLY A 39 29.12 -3.31 20.58
C GLY A 39 28.28 -3.99 21.66
N SER A 40 28.82 -4.12 22.88
CA SER A 40 28.08 -4.69 24.03
C SER A 40 26.88 -3.83 24.42
N PHE A 41 27.00 -2.49 24.37
CA PHE A 41 25.86 -1.61 24.64
C PHE A 41 24.73 -1.77 23.60
N LEU A 42 25.06 -1.98 22.33
CA LEU A 42 24.04 -2.23 21.29
C LEU A 42 23.20 -3.48 21.57
N GLU A 43 23.73 -4.48 22.28
CA GLU A 43 22.98 -5.68 22.67
C GLU A 43 21.92 -5.41 23.75
N LEU A 44 22.08 -4.32 24.52
CA LEU A 44 21.13 -3.92 25.56
C LEU A 44 19.88 -3.19 25.00
N LEU A 45 19.94 -2.75 23.74
CA LEU A 45 18.86 -2.06 23.04
C LEU A 45 17.84 -3.08 22.51
N ASP A 46 17.18 -3.80 23.42
CA ASP A 46 16.20 -4.85 23.16
C ASP A 46 14.75 -4.42 23.44
N GLY A 47 14.54 -3.15 23.82
CA GLY A 47 13.22 -2.62 24.17
C GLY A 47 12.74 -2.95 25.59
N THR A 48 13.52 -3.66 26.41
CA THR A 48 13.13 -3.97 27.80
C THR A 48 13.56 -2.92 28.82
N ARG A 49 14.49 -2.02 28.42
CA ARG A 49 15.13 -1.03 29.30
C ARG A 49 14.83 0.39 28.85
N GLY A 50 14.45 1.25 29.80
CA GLY A 50 14.33 2.69 29.56
C GLY A 50 15.69 3.38 29.57
N LEU A 51 15.75 4.62 29.04
CA LEU A 51 16.99 5.42 28.98
C LEU A 51 17.74 5.55 30.33
N PRO A 52 17.07 5.75 31.50
CA PRO A 52 17.78 5.85 32.77
C PRO A 52 18.59 4.59 33.12
N LEU A 53 18.01 3.41 32.89
CA LEU A 53 18.68 2.13 33.14
C LEU A 53 19.79 1.88 32.12
N LEU A 54 19.58 2.22 30.84
CA LEU A 54 20.61 2.11 29.81
C LEU A 54 21.84 2.97 30.11
N ARG A 55 21.66 4.17 30.68
CA ARG A 55 22.79 5.03 31.12
C ARG A 55 23.58 4.39 32.26
N GLN A 56 22.90 3.73 33.20
CA GLN A 56 23.56 3.00 34.28
C GLN A 56 24.39 1.83 33.76
N GLU A 57 23.81 1.02 32.88
CA GLU A 57 24.50 -0.12 32.25
C GLU A 57 25.66 0.31 31.36
N ALA A 58 25.50 1.42 30.61
CA ALA A 58 26.57 1.99 29.80
C ALA A 58 27.80 2.35 30.65
N ARG A 59 27.60 2.95 31.83
CA ARG A 59 28.67 3.26 32.78
C ARG A 59 29.33 1.98 33.31
N ALA A 60 28.56 0.93 33.59
CA ALA A 60 29.08 -0.36 34.05
C ALA A 60 29.96 -1.06 33.00
N ILE A 61 29.65 -0.88 31.71
CA ILE A 61 30.42 -1.41 30.57
C ILE A 61 31.63 -0.51 30.22
N GLY A 62 31.75 0.66 30.85
CA GLY A 62 32.87 1.59 30.65
C GLY A 62 32.68 2.58 29.50
N LEU A 63 31.45 2.83 29.05
CA LEU A 63 31.18 3.91 28.09
C LEU A 63 31.39 5.28 28.75
N PRO A 64 32.04 6.24 28.07
CA PRO A 64 32.14 7.61 28.55
C PRO A 64 30.77 8.25 28.81
N GLU A 65 30.73 9.20 29.74
CA GLU A 65 29.53 9.96 30.03
C GLU A 65 28.98 10.67 28.78
N GLY A 66 27.65 10.63 28.60
CA GLY A 66 26.97 11.18 27.42
C GLY A 66 27.11 10.34 26.14
N ARG A 67 28.00 9.33 26.09
CA ARG A 67 28.18 8.50 24.89
C ARG A 67 26.98 7.62 24.58
N ALA A 68 26.29 7.12 25.61
CA ALA A 68 25.08 6.32 25.45
C ALA A 68 23.95 7.12 24.77
N ASP A 69 23.70 8.35 25.25
CA ASP A 69 22.69 9.23 24.66
C ASP A 69 23.05 9.60 23.22
N ALA A 70 24.29 10.00 22.96
CA ALA A 70 24.77 10.32 21.61
C ALA A 70 24.66 9.13 20.64
N LEU A 71 24.83 7.89 21.13
CA LEU A 71 24.68 6.70 20.31
C LEU A 71 23.21 6.40 20.01
N VAL A 72 22.32 6.54 21.01
CA VAL A 72 20.88 6.40 20.81
C VAL A 72 20.38 7.43 19.80
N ASP A 73 20.80 8.68 19.92
CA ASP A 73 20.44 9.75 18.98
C ASP A 73 20.95 9.45 17.57
N ARG A 74 22.20 8.97 17.45
CA ARG A 74 22.77 8.56 16.15
C ARG A 74 22.02 7.39 15.53
N LEU A 75 21.63 6.39 16.33
CA LEU A 75 20.84 5.25 15.88
C LEU A 75 19.43 5.67 15.46
N ALA A 76 18.80 6.58 16.22
CA ALA A 76 17.50 7.15 15.88
C ALA A 76 17.55 7.93 14.56
N ALA A 77 18.55 8.81 14.40
CA ALA A 77 18.78 9.57 13.17
C ALA A 77 19.07 8.66 11.97
N ALA A 78 19.74 7.52 12.19
CA ALA A 78 19.97 6.50 11.17
C ALA A 78 18.75 5.60 10.90
N GLY A 79 17.63 5.79 11.61
CA GLY A 79 16.43 4.98 11.47
C GLY A 79 16.61 3.52 11.90
N LEU A 80 17.52 3.25 12.85
CA LEU A 80 17.85 1.90 13.32
C LEU A 80 17.13 1.50 14.61
N LEU A 81 16.44 2.45 15.25
CA LEU A 81 15.67 2.22 16.47
C LEU A 81 14.17 2.08 16.21
N ASP A 82 13.55 1.25 17.03
CA ASP A 82 12.11 1.08 17.17
C ASP A 82 11.73 1.13 18.66
N GLU A 83 10.43 1.11 18.93
CA GLU A 83 9.89 0.99 20.28
C GLU A 83 9.10 -0.32 20.42
N PRO A 84 9.14 -0.97 21.60
CA PRO A 84 8.24 -2.07 21.89
C PRO A 84 6.79 -1.57 21.81
N ARG A 85 5.89 -2.44 21.34
CA ARG A 85 4.48 -2.08 21.20
C ARG A 85 3.79 -2.10 22.56
N ASP A 86 3.00 -1.06 22.85
CA ASP A 86 2.12 -1.09 24.02
C ASP A 86 1.00 -2.14 23.85
N GLY A 87 0.82 -2.97 24.88
CA GLY A 87 -0.03 -4.16 24.88
C GLY A 87 -1.53 -3.86 24.92
N GLY A 88 -2.14 -3.63 23.75
CA GLY A 88 -3.59 -3.40 23.63
C GLY A 88 -4.34 -4.23 22.56
N GLU A 89 -3.65 -4.99 21.71
CA GLU A 89 -4.27 -5.81 20.65
C GLU A 89 -4.12 -7.32 20.96
N PRO A 90 -5.04 -8.19 20.49
CA PRO A 90 -4.96 -9.62 20.72
C PRO A 90 -3.66 -10.20 20.13
N ALA A 91 -2.90 -10.95 20.95
CA ALA A 91 -1.59 -11.49 20.58
C ALA A 91 -1.56 -12.22 19.22
N ALA A 92 -2.60 -13.01 18.92
CA ALA A 92 -2.67 -13.77 17.67
C ALA A 92 -2.83 -12.92 16.40
N ALA A 93 -3.51 -11.77 16.49
CA ALA A 93 -3.64 -10.83 15.36
C ALA A 93 -2.34 -10.06 15.12
N LEU A 94 -1.62 -9.76 16.22
CA LEU A 94 -0.30 -9.16 16.19
C LEU A 94 0.75 -10.11 15.60
N ASP A 95 0.65 -11.41 15.88
CA ASP A 95 1.58 -12.40 15.34
C ASP A 95 1.49 -12.52 13.82
N ARG A 96 0.28 -12.49 13.25
CA ARG A 96 0.08 -12.55 11.80
C ARG A 96 0.61 -11.33 11.07
N LEU A 97 0.53 -10.14 11.69
CA LEU A 97 1.04 -8.88 11.14
C LEU A 97 2.50 -8.61 11.50
N ARG A 98 3.18 -9.50 12.22
CA ARG A 98 4.58 -9.31 12.60
C ARG A 98 5.52 -9.11 11.40
N PRO A 99 5.39 -9.84 10.28
CA PRO A 99 6.17 -9.57 9.08
C PRO A 99 5.91 -8.18 8.49
N ASP A 100 4.64 -7.77 8.38
CA ASP A 100 4.24 -6.44 7.91
C ASP A 100 4.78 -5.33 8.83
N ALA A 101 4.70 -5.50 10.15
CA ALA A 101 5.26 -4.58 11.13
C ALA A 101 6.78 -4.43 10.96
N GLY A 102 7.48 -5.55 10.71
CA GLY A 102 8.92 -5.53 10.43
C GLY A 102 9.25 -4.79 9.14
N ALA A 103 8.48 -5.01 8.07
CA ALA A 103 8.68 -4.28 6.80
C ALA A 103 8.39 -2.78 6.97
N LEU A 104 7.30 -2.42 7.66
CA LEU A 104 6.95 -1.03 7.96
C LEU A 104 8.01 -0.33 8.80
N SER A 105 8.62 -1.00 9.79
CA SER A 105 9.68 -0.38 10.59
C SER A 105 10.95 -0.12 9.78
N VAL A 106 11.23 -0.91 8.73
CA VAL A 106 12.31 -0.59 7.78
C VAL A 106 11.96 0.59 6.87
N LEU A 107 10.70 0.69 6.43
CA LEU A 107 10.25 1.73 5.50
C LEU A 107 10.02 3.09 6.18
N HIS A 108 9.64 3.09 7.45
CA HIS A 108 9.36 4.29 8.25
C HIS A 108 10.39 4.37 9.38
N PRO A 109 11.38 5.27 9.27
CA PRO A 109 12.54 5.27 10.15
C PRO A 109 12.18 5.61 11.60
N GLU A 110 11.09 6.34 11.85
CA GLU A 110 10.71 6.84 13.16
C GLU A 110 10.30 5.71 14.12
N PRO A 111 10.77 5.73 15.39
CA PRO A 111 10.37 4.73 16.36
C PRO A 111 8.84 4.66 16.56
N GLY A 112 8.32 3.43 16.62
CA GLY A 112 6.88 3.16 16.77
C GLY A 112 6.02 3.47 15.54
N ALA A 113 6.59 3.92 14.42
CA ALA A 113 5.83 4.26 13.21
C ALA A 113 5.03 3.07 12.67
N ALA A 114 5.63 1.88 12.63
CA ALA A 114 4.97 0.66 12.17
C ALA A 114 3.69 0.36 12.97
N ALA A 115 3.74 0.50 14.30
CA ALA A 115 2.60 0.27 15.16
C ALA A 115 1.47 1.30 14.91
N ARG A 116 1.83 2.57 14.72
CA ARG A 116 0.88 3.65 14.40
C ARG A 116 0.23 3.44 13.04
N LEU A 117 1.00 3.03 12.02
CA LEU A 117 0.48 2.77 10.67
C LEU A 117 -0.46 1.56 10.65
N LEU A 118 -0.12 0.47 11.32
CA LEU A 118 -1.04 -0.68 11.44
C LEU A 118 -2.33 -0.32 12.18
N ALA A 119 -2.26 0.53 13.21
CA ALA A 119 -3.44 1.05 13.88
C ALA A 119 -4.27 1.95 12.95
N ALA A 120 -3.63 2.79 12.14
CA ALA A 120 -4.30 3.63 11.14
C ALA A 120 -4.99 2.77 10.06
N ARG A 121 -4.30 1.76 9.51
CA ARG A 121 -4.88 0.79 8.56
C ARG A 121 -6.12 0.11 9.12
N ARG A 122 -6.10 -0.26 10.41
CA ARG A 122 -7.25 -0.88 11.10
C ARG A 122 -8.47 0.02 11.22
N ALA A 123 -8.30 1.34 11.13
CA ALA A 123 -9.40 2.32 11.11
C ALA A 123 -9.90 2.63 9.69
N MET A 124 -9.18 2.20 8.65
CA MET A 124 -9.49 2.52 7.25
C MET A 124 -10.52 1.58 6.64
N ARG A 125 -11.23 2.14 5.66
CA ARG A 125 -12.20 1.42 4.83
C ARG A 125 -11.83 1.55 3.35
N VAL A 126 -11.67 0.43 2.68
CA VAL A 126 -11.36 0.34 1.25
C VAL A 126 -12.47 -0.43 0.54
N GLN A 127 -12.83 0.01 -0.66
CA GLN A 127 -13.77 -0.73 -1.52
C GLN A 127 -13.03 -1.31 -2.73
N VAL A 128 -13.30 -2.57 -3.06
CA VAL A 128 -12.85 -3.20 -4.31
C VAL A 128 -14.07 -3.45 -5.20
N ARG A 129 -14.06 -2.86 -6.39
CA ARG A 129 -15.10 -3.00 -7.42
C ARG A 129 -14.66 -4.05 -8.44
N GLY A 130 -15.30 -5.20 -8.40
CA GLY A 130 -14.96 -6.39 -9.18
C GLY A 130 -14.29 -7.47 -8.33
N ALA A 131 -14.78 -8.70 -8.46
CA ALA A 131 -14.35 -9.90 -7.74
C ALA A 131 -13.94 -11.01 -8.72
N GLY A 132 -13.25 -10.64 -9.81
CA GLY A 132 -12.51 -11.59 -10.65
C GLY A 132 -11.17 -11.98 -10.02
N ARG A 133 -10.31 -12.64 -10.81
CA ARG A 133 -8.98 -13.10 -10.36
C ARG A 133 -8.16 -12.00 -9.68
N VAL A 134 -8.08 -10.81 -10.29
CA VAL A 134 -7.34 -9.66 -9.74
C VAL A 134 -8.05 -9.09 -8.52
N GLY A 135 -9.33 -8.70 -8.65
CA GLY A 135 -10.04 -7.98 -7.59
C GLY A 135 -10.20 -8.77 -6.29
N ALA A 136 -10.51 -10.08 -6.37
CA ALA A 136 -10.61 -10.92 -5.18
C ALA A 136 -9.25 -11.06 -4.47
N ALA A 137 -8.16 -11.21 -5.23
CA ALA A 137 -6.81 -11.29 -4.68
C ALA A 137 -6.34 -9.96 -4.06
N VAL A 138 -6.69 -8.81 -4.67
CA VAL A 138 -6.43 -7.50 -4.07
C VAL A 138 -7.19 -7.34 -2.75
N ALA A 139 -8.48 -7.70 -2.72
CA ALA A 139 -9.28 -7.62 -1.51
C ALA A 139 -8.71 -8.48 -0.37
N ALA A 140 -8.25 -9.69 -0.71
CA ALA A 140 -7.57 -10.59 0.21
C ALA A 140 -6.26 -10.00 0.75
N ALA A 141 -5.41 -9.47 -0.13
CA ALA A 141 -4.12 -8.88 0.24
C ALA A 141 -4.30 -7.65 1.16
N LEU A 142 -5.22 -6.74 0.82
CA LEU A 142 -5.52 -5.58 1.66
C LEU A 142 -6.04 -5.98 3.05
N SER A 143 -6.93 -6.97 3.12
CA SER A 143 -7.44 -7.51 4.38
C SER A 143 -6.32 -8.13 5.23
N GLY A 144 -5.48 -8.97 4.60
CA GLY A 144 -4.34 -9.62 5.24
C GLY A 144 -3.31 -8.63 5.78
N SER A 145 -3.10 -7.51 5.09
CA SER A 145 -2.17 -6.43 5.50
C SER A 145 -2.75 -5.47 6.55
N GLY A 146 -3.91 -5.81 7.15
CA GLY A 146 -4.44 -5.12 8.32
C GLY A 146 -5.41 -3.98 8.03
N ILE A 147 -5.89 -3.82 6.79
CA ILE A 147 -6.98 -2.87 6.51
C ILE A 147 -8.24 -3.30 7.27
N GLY A 148 -8.79 -2.37 8.06
CA GLY A 148 -9.89 -2.66 8.99
C GLY A 148 -11.17 -3.14 8.31
N ARG A 149 -11.51 -2.55 7.16
CA ARG A 149 -12.70 -2.92 6.40
C ARG A 149 -12.43 -2.92 4.90
N VAL A 150 -12.59 -4.07 4.27
CA VAL A 150 -12.53 -4.23 2.82
C VAL A 150 -13.91 -4.63 2.29
N ASP A 151 -14.60 -3.70 1.65
CA ASP A 151 -15.90 -3.94 1.03
C ASP A 151 -15.68 -4.41 -0.42
N VAL A 152 -16.20 -5.57 -0.80
CA VAL A 152 -16.18 -6.04 -2.20
C VAL A 152 -17.55 -5.83 -2.84
N VAL A 153 -17.56 -5.17 -4.00
CA VAL A 153 -18.75 -4.91 -4.81
C VAL A 153 -18.59 -5.59 -6.16
N ASP A 154 -19.41 -6.60 -6.41
CA ASP A 154 -19.53 -7.26 -7.72
C ASP A 154 -20.95 -7.84 -7.87
N GLY A 155 -21.41 -7.99 -9.11
CA GLY A 155 -22.64 -8.68 -9.47
C GLY A 155 -22.38 -10.11 -9.94
N GLY A 156 -23.45 -10.89 -10.15
CA GLY A 156 -23.39 -12.23 -10.72
C GLY A 156 -22.79 -13.31 -9.82
N ARG A 157 -22.44 -14.46 -10.44
CA ARG A 157 -21.98 -15.67 -9.76
C ARG A 157 -20.54 -16.01 -10.10
N VAL A 158 -19.89 -16.78 -9.22
CA VAL A 158 -18.52 -17.27 -9.41
C VAL A 158 -18.52 -18.28 -10.55
N GLU A 159 -17.75 -18.01 -11.58
CA GLU A 159 -17.56 -18.92 -12.70
C GLU A 159 -16.29 -19.76 -12.53
N PRO A 160 -16.15 -20.92 -13.20
CA PRO A 160 -14.95 -21.75 -13.09
C PRO A 160 -13.65 -21.00 -13.40
N TRP A 161 -13.69 -20.04 -14.32
CA TRP A 161 -12.54 -19.22 -14.68
C TRP A 161 -12.26 -18.06 -13.71
N ASP A 162 -13.09 -17.79 -12.71
CA ASP A 162 -12.79 -16.78 -11.68
C ASP A 162 -11.85 -17.30 -10.59
N VAL A 163 -11.68 -18.63 -10.51
CA VAL A 163 -10.84 -19.29 -9.51
C VAL A 163 -9.37 -18.90 -9.72
N ALA A 164 -8.73 -18.43 -8.65
CA ALA A 164 -7.32 -18.05 -8.64
C ALA A 164 -6.72 -18.14 -7.23
N PRO A 165 -5.41 -18.40 -7.11
CA PRO A 165 -4.73 -18.35 -5.83
C PRO A 165 -4.88 -16.96 -5.18
N GLY A 166 -5.07 -16.94 -3.86
CA GLY A 166 -5.32 -15.71 -3.11
C GLY A 166 -6.68 -15.05 -3.37
N GLY A 167 -7.52 -15.60 -4.25
CA GLY A 167 -8.85 -15.10 -4.57
C GLY A 167 -9.94 -16.13 -4.27
N LEU A 168 -10.87 -16.28 -5.21
CA LEU A 168 -11.99 -17.22 -5.09
C LEU A 168 -11.52 -18.67 -5.32
N SER A 169 -12.08 -19.63 -4.58
CA SER A 169 -11.78 -21.05 -4.69
C SER A 169 -12.80 -21.82 -5.53
N ALA A 170 -12.44 -23.02 -5.96
CA ALA A 170 -13.33 -23.90 -6.74
C ALA A 170 -14.61 -24.30 -5.97
N GLU A 171 -14.55 -24.36 -4.64
CA GLU A 171 -15.71 -24.66 -3.78
C GLU A 171 -16.80 -23.58 -3.86
N GLN A 172 -16.44 -22.37 -4.30
CA GLN A 172 -17.33 -21.23 -4.35
C GLN A 172 -18.00 -21.06 -5.72
N ILE A 173 -17.72 -21.94 -6.69
CA ILE A 173 -18.33 -21.89 -8.02
C ILE A 173 -19.85 -21.93 -7.89
N GLY A 174 -20.53 -21.02 -8.60
CA GLY A 174 -21.98 -20.86 -8.54
C GLY A 174 -22.49 -20.00 -7.38
N GLU A 175 -21.67 -19.68 -6.37
CA GLU A 175 -22.06 -18.71 -5.33
C GLU A 175 -22.16 -17.28 -5.87
N ARG A 176 -22.82 -16.38 -5.14
CA ARG A 176 -22.76 -14.95 -5.46
C ARG A 176 -21.34 -14.43 -5.26
N ARG A 177 -20.78 -13.74 -6.26
CA ARG A 177 -19.38 -13.29 -6.26
C ARG A 177 -19.04 -12.38 -5.08
N ASP A 178 -19.89 -11.41 -4.78
CA ASP A 178 -19.71 -10.51 -3.64
C ASP A 178 -19.72 -11.25 -2.29
N VAL A 179 -20.58 -12.26 -2.13
CA VAL A 179 -20.63 -13.10 -0.92
C VAL A 179 -19.39 -13.96 -0.78
N ALA A 180 -18.96 -14.61 -1.86
CA ALA A 180 -17.76 -15.44 -1.89
C ALA A 180 -16.50 -14.61 -1.58
N ALA A 181 -16.36 -13.43 -2.20
CA ALA A 181 -15.25 -12.53 -1.96
C ALA A 181 -15.22 -11.99 -0.51
N ARG A 182 -16.38 -11.67 0.08
CA ARG A 182 -16.46 -11.30 1.50
C ARG A 182 -16.00 -12.43 2.43
N ARG A 183 -16.22 -13.70 2.05
CA ARG A 183 -15.70 -14.85 2.80
C ARG A 183 -14.17 -14.87 2.76
N VAL A 184 -13.57 -14.65 1.59
CA VAL A 184 -12.10 -14.56 1.43
C VAL A 184 -11.52 -13.43 2.27
N VAL A 185 -12.11 -12.23 2.23
CA VAL A 185 -11.71 -11.09 3.07
C VAL A 185 -11.71 -11.45 4.56
N ARG A 186 -12.78 -12.12 5.04
CA ARG A 186 -12.86 -12.54 6.45
C ARG A 186 -11.85 -13.61 6.83
N GLN A 187 -11.55 -14.55 5.93
CA GLN A 187 -10.59 -15.63 6.18
C GLN A 187 -9.14 -15.12 6.24
N THR A 188 -8.84 -14.06 5.48
CA THR A 188 -7.50 -13.47 5.39
C THR A 188 -7.23 -12.41 6.45
N ALA A 189 -8.28 -11.84 7.07
CA ALA A 189 -8.12 -10.83 8.11
C ALA A 189 -7.24 -11.36 9.28
N PRO A 190 -6.26 -10.58 9.76
CA PRO A 190 -5.36 -11.01 10.82
C PRO A 190 -6.05 -11.15 12.18
N GLY A 191 -7.16 -10.44 12.40
CA GLY A 191 -7.93 -10.49 13.63
C GLY A 191 -9.41 -10.16 13.43
N PRO A 192 -10.19 -10.10 14.51
CA PRO A 192 -11.60 -9.73 14.44
C PRO A 192 -11.75 -8.36 13.79
N LEU A 193 -12.70 -8.28 12.85
CA LEU A 193 -13.09 -7.02 12.23
C LEU A 193 -13.64 -6.08 13.32
N PRO A 194 -13.35 -4.76 13.23
CA PRO A 194 -13.94 -3.78 14.13
C PRO A 194 -15.46 -3.95 14.19
N ARG A 195 -16.01 -4.13 15.40
CA ARG A 195 -17.47 -4.24 15.56
C ARG A 195 -18.09 -2.92 15.13
N ARG A 196 -19.11 -2.99 14.26
CA ARG A 196 -20.00 -1.85 13.99
C ARG A 196 -20.52 -1.39 15.36
N SER A 197 -20.24 -0.17 15.78
CA SER A 197 -20.91 0.42 16.93
C SER A 197 -22.38 0.54 16.58
N VAL A 198 -23.16 -0.50 16.89
CA VAL A 198 -24.61 -0.43 16.99
C VAL A 198 -24.90 0.31 18.30
N ARG A 199 -24.47 1.57 18.40
CA ARG A 199 -24.93 2.46 19.46
C ARG A 199 -26.09 3.26 18.87
N GLU A 200 -27.25 3.02 19.49
CA GLU A 200 -28.48 3.82 19.42
C GLU A 200 -29.23 3.83 18.08
N ARG A 201 -29.86 2.69 17.77
CA ARG A 201 -31.22 2.73 17.21
C ARG A 201 -32.20 2.82 18.39
N THR A 202 -32.27 3.99 19.00
CA THR A 202 -33.40 4.40 19.83
C THR A 202 -34.13 5.50 19.08
N CYS A 203 -35.45 5.37 19.06
CA CYS A 203 -36.41 6.09 18.25
C CYS A 203 -36.19 7.62 18.22
N ALA A 204 -35.97 8.19 17.03
CA ALA A 204 -36.48 9.49 16.59
C ALA A 204 -36.01 9.75 15.15
N GLU A 205 -36.92 10.23 14.31
CA GLU A 205 -36.70 10.62 12.92
C GLU A 205 -35.81 11.85 12.86
N GLU A 206 -34.57 11.69 12.37
CA GLU A 206 -33.79 12.77 11.75
C GLU A 206 -32.66 12.13 10.93
N GLN A 207 -32.58 12.47 9.65
CA GLN A 207 -31.64 11.93 8.67
C GLN A 207 -30.21 12.42 8.96
N VAL A 208 -29.55 11.84 9.95
CA VAL A 208 -28.09 11.97 10.12
C VAL A 208 -27.42 11.01 9.13
N PRO A 209 -26.45 11.44 8.30
CA PRO A 209 -25.74 10.52 7.42
C PRO A 209 -25.06 9.47 8.31
N SER A 210 -25.45 8.21 8.11
CA SER A 210 -24.94 7.06 8.86
C SER A 210 -23.43 7.18 9.03
N GLY A 211 -22.95 7.25 10.27
CA GLY A 211 -21.55 7.45 10.67
C GLY A 211 -20.61 6.30 10.31
N GLU A 212 -20.65 5.83 9.07
CA GLU A 212 -19.63 4.96 8.50
C GLU A 212 -18.44 5.81 8.06
N PRO A 213 -17.20 5.40 8.36
CA PRO A 213 -16.03 6.09 7.84
C PRO A 213 -16.10 6.16 6.31
N GLY A 214 -15.70 7.32 5.78
CA GLY A 214 -15.54 7.54 4.35
C GLY A 214 -14.61 6.50 3.72
N LEU A 215 -14.76 6.26 2.42
CA LEU A 215 -13.87 5.37 1.69
C LEU A 215 -12.50 6.04 1.57
N ALA A 216 -11.48 5.43 2.17
CA ALA A 216 -10.10 5.89 2.06
C ALA A 216 -9.54 5.64 0.65
N LEU A 217 -9.99 4.57 -0.01
CA LEU A 217 -9.60 4.21 -1.37
C LEU A 217 -10.68 3.33 -2.03
N VAL A 218 -10.84 3.47 -3.35
CA VAL A 218 -11.59 2.53 -4.19
C VAL A 218 -10.66 1.89 -5.22
N VAL A 219 -10.52 0.56 -5.20
CA VAL A 219 -9.82 -0.19 -6.25
C VAL A 219 -10.83 -0.65 -7.29
N ILE A 220 -10.63 -0.26 -8.55
CA ILE A 220 -11.47 -0.62 -9.69
C ILE A 220 -10.76 -1.76 -10.44
N ALA A 221 -11.26 -2.98 -10.24
CA ALA A 221 -10.68 -4.21 -10.76
C ALA A 221 -11.68 -5.03 -11.59
N PRO A 222 -12.09 -4.54 -12.78
CA PRO A 222 -13.08 -5.20 -13.62
C PRO A 222 -12.59 -6.57 -14.09
N ARG A 223 -13.53 -7.52 -14.23
CA ARG A 223 -13.22 -8.91 -14.59
C ARG A 223 -12.60 -9.07 -15.97
N ASP A 224 -12.97 -8.21 -16.91
CA ASP A 224 -12.54 -8.29 -18.30
C ASP A 224 -11.32 -7.41 -18.62
N GLY A 225 -10.77 -6.71 -17.61
CA GLY A 225 -9.59 -5.86 -17.71
C GLY A 225 -9.79 -4.54 -18.46
N LEU A 226 -10.80 -4.44 -19.32
CA LEU A 226 -10.94 -3.32 -20.26
C LEU A 226 -11.17 -1.99 -19.53
N ALA A 227 -12.03 -1.97 -18.52
CA ALA A 227 -12.28 -0.75 -17.73
C ALA A 227 -11.14 -0.37 -16.77
N ALA A 228 -10.11 -1.21 -16.63
CA ALA A 228 -8.86 -0.83 -15.97
C ALA A 228 -7.84 -0.28 -16.99
N TYR A 229 -7.75 -0.91 -18.16
CA TYR A 229 -6.86 -0.47 -19.24
C TYR A 229 -7.29 0.86 -19.87
N ALA A 230 -8.59 1.00 -20.14
CA ALA A 230 -9.24 2.19 -20.69
C ALA A 230 -10.47 2.58 -19.84
N PRO A 231 -10.22 3.21 -18.67
CA PRO A 231 -11.27 3.64 -17.76
C PRO A 231 -12.34 4.49 -18.41
N ASP A 232 -13.58 4.29 -18.00
CA ASP A 232 -14.70 5.10 -18.46
C ASP A 232 -14.84 6.38 -17.62
N PRO A 233 -14.70 7.58 -18.21
CA PRO A 233 -14.76 8.83 -17.45
C PRO A 233 -16.07 9.00 -16.68
N GLU A 234 -17.20 8.59 -17.26
CA GLU A 234 -18.53 8.70 -16.62
C GLU A 234 -18.62 7.83 -15.36
N SER A 235 -18.13 6.59 -15.42
CA SER A 235 -18.09 5.69 -14.26
C SER A 235 -17.26 6.21 -13.08
N ALA A 236 -16.29 7.11 -13.36
CA ALA A 236 -15.42 7.72 -12.36
C ALA A 236 -16.00 9.02 -11.79
N GLN A 237 -16.99 9.66 -12.43
CA GLN A 237 -17.54 10.94 -12.01
C GLN A 237 -18.02 10.97 -10.55
N PRO A 238 -18.74 9.95 -10.03
CA PRO A 238 -19.16 9.96 -8.62
C PRO A 238 -17.97 10.00 -7.65
N LEU A 239 -16.86 9.32 -7.99
CA LEU A 239 -15.65 9.28 -7.16
C LEU A 239 -14.89 10.60 -7.23
N LEU A 240 -14.87 11.25 -8.41
CA LEU A 240 -14.28 12.57 -8.57
C LEU A 240 -15.09 13.62 -7.78
N ALA A 241 -16.43 13.60 -7.91
CA ALA A 241 -17.32 14.53 -7.22
C ALA A 241 -17.27 14.39 -5.70
N SER A 242 -17.11 13.16 -5.18
CA SER A 242 -16.97 12.90 -3.74
C SER A 242 -15.53 13.03 -3.21
N GLY A 243 -14.56 13.42 -4.05
CA GLY A 243 -13.15 13.52 -3.67
C GLY A 243 -12.53 12.18 -3.26
N THR A 244 -13.10 11.04 -3.68
CA THR A 244 -12.66 9.71 -3.25
C THR A 244 -11.48 9.21 -4.09
N PRO A 245 -10.32 8.94 -3.48
CA PRO A 245 -9.18 8.36 -4.19
C PRO A 245 -9.52 7.01 -4.79
N HIS A 246 -9.02 6.73 -6.00
CA HIS A 246 -9.27 5.46 -6.66
C HIS A 246 -8.12 4.98 -7.54
N LEU A 247 -7.95 3.66 -7.60
CA LEU A 247 -6.87 2.98 -8.29
C LEU A 247 -7.44 1.97 -9.29
N TYR A 248 -6.97 1.99 -10.53
CA TYR A 248 -7.34 1.01 -11.54
C TYR A 248 -6.37 -0.17 -11.54
N ALA A 249 -6.89 -1.39 -11.68
CA ALA A 249 -6.04 -2.57 -11.82
C ALA A 249 -6.74 -3.64 -12.65
N GLY A 250 -6.02 -4.37 -13.47
CA GLY A 250 -6.63 -5.46 -14.23
C GLY A 250 -5.66 -6.17 -15.16
N VAL A 251 -6.15 -7.24 -15.75
CA VAL A 251 -5.46 -7.94 -16.84
C VAL A 251 -6.37 -7.86 -18.05
N LEU A 252 -5.88 -7.27 -19.12
CA LEU A 252 -6.52 -7.27 -20.43
C LEU A 252 -5.68 -8.14 -21.35
N GLU A 253 -6.28 -9.23 -21.84
CA GLU A 253 -5.58 -10.20 -22.69
C GLU A 253 -4.37 -10.81 -21.98
N ALA A 254 -3.15 -10.48 -22.42
CA ALA A 254 -1.89 -10.89 -21.81
C ALA A 254 -1.13 -9.71 -21.18
N THR A 255 -1.82 -8.59 -20.92
CA THR A 255 -1.23 -7.36 -20.38
C THR A 255 -1.82 -7.03 -19.01
N GLY A 256 -0.96 -6.96 -18.01
CA GLY A 256 -1.28 -6.49 -16.67
C GLY A 256 -1.19 -4.97 -16.59
N VAL A 257 -2.14 -4.36 -15.88
CA VAL A 257 -2.22 -2.91 -15.68
C VAL A 257 -2.43 -2.62 -14.20
N VAL A 258 -1.64 -1.67 -13.66
CA VAL A 258 -1.87 -1.05 -12.35
C VAL A 258 -1.72 0.45 -12.49
N GLY A 259 -2.74 1.20 -12.10
CA GLY A 259 -2.79 2.64 -12.19
C GLY A 259 -3.56 3.18 -13.40
N PRO A 260 -3.74 4.51 -13.47
CA PRO A 260 -3.22 5.48 -12.51
C PRO A 260 -3.92 5.43 -11.15
N LEU A 261 -3.21 5.81 -10.09
CA LEU A 261 -3.82 6.21 -8.84
C LEU A 261 -4.33 7.65 -9.00
N VAL A 262 -5.65 7.80 -8.91
CA VAL A 262 -6.35 9.07 -9.02
C VAL A 262 -6.64 9.62 -7.63
N VAL A 263 -6.09 10.80 -7.34
CA VAL A 263 -6.43 11.64 -6.20
C VAL A 263 -7.17 12.84 -6.80
N PRO A 264 -8.51 12.92 -6.66
CA PRO A 264 -9.31 13.96 -7.32
C PRO A 264 -8.78 15.36 -7.05
N GLY A 265 -8.70 16.20 -8.09
CA GLY A 265 -8.12 17.55 -8.01
C GLY A 265 -6.60 17.61 -8.12
N MET A 266 -5.89 16.55 -7.71
CA MET A 266 -4.41 16.57 -7.64
C MET A 266 -3.73 15.74 -8.74
N THR A 267 -4.32 14.62 -9.15
CA THR A 267 -3.69 13.72 -10.13
C THR A 267 -4.59 13.44 -11.34
N PRO A 268 -4.01 13.13 -12.51
CA PRO A 268 -4.76 12.92 -13.74
C PRO A 268 -5.79 11.77 -13.61
N CYS A 269 -7.03 12.05 -13.99
CA CYS A 269 -8.13 11.10 -13.87
C CYS A 269 -8.38 10.30 -15.17
N ALA A 270 -9.39 9.42 -15.15
CA ALA A 270 -9.86 8.68 -16.32
C ALA A 270 -10.19 9.59 -17.53
N GLY A 271 -10.75 10.78 -17.29
CA GLY A 271 -11.03 11.77 -18.33
C GLY A 271 -9.76 12.32 -18.99
N CYS A 272 -8.72 12.61 -18.19
CA CYS A 272 -7.41 13.02 -18.71
C CYS A 272 -6.77 11.92 -19.58
N ALA A 273 -6.82 10.67 -19.10
CA ALA A 273 -6.31 9.53 -19.85
C ALA A 273 -7.06 9.32 -21.18
N ALA A 274 -8.39 9.43 -21.15
CA ALA A 274 -9.23 9.28 -22.34
C ALA A 274 -8.99 10.40 -23.36
N ALA A 275 -8.94 11.66 -22.91
CA ALA A 275 -8.70 12.81 -23.77
C ALA A 275 -7.31 12.74 -24.43
N GLY A 276 -6.25 12.57 -23.63
CA GLY A 276 -4.89 12.46 -24.16
C GLY A 276 -4.70 11.25 -25.09
N ARG A 277 -5.44 10.15 -24.88
CA ARG A 277 -5.42 9.02 -25.82
C ARG A 277 -6.15 9.34 -27.13
N ALA A 278 -7.30 10.01 -27.06
CA ALA A 278 -8.05 10.42 -28.25
C ALA A 278 -7.28 11.44 -29.11
N GLU A 279 -6.52 12.35 -28.49
CA GLU A 279 -5.65 13.28 -29.22
C GLU A 279 -4.51 12.56 -29.96
N ARG A 280 -3.85 11.61 -29.29
CA ARG A 280 -2.78 10.81 -29.91
C ARG A 280 -3.30 9.84 -30.97
N GLU A 281 -4.52 9.33 -30.78
CA GLU A 281 -5.12 8.31 -31.62
C GLU A 281 -6.61 8.64 -31.86
N PRO A 282 -6.94 9.44 -32.89
CA PRO A 282 -8.31 9.93 -33.11
C PRO A 282 -9.38 8.83 -33.32
N VAL A 283 -8.97 7.64 -33.75
CA VAL A 283 -9.86 6.48 -33.92
C VAL A 283 -10.19 5.77 -32.61
N TRP A 284 -9.47 6.07 -31.52
CA TRP A 284 -9.57 5.38 -30.24
C TRP A 284 -10.98 5.36 -29.64
N PRO A 285 -11.73 6.49 -29.57
CA PRO A 285 -13.07 6.47 -28.97
C PRO A 285 -14.03 5.53 -29.72
N ARG A 286 -13.92 5.48 -31.05
CA ARG A 286 -14.72 4.57 -31.90
C ARG A 286 -14.36 3.11 -31.63
N MET A 287 -13.08 2.78 -31.51
CA MET A 287 -12.63 1.41 -31.20
C MET A 287 -13.08 0.98 -29.80
N LEU A 288 -12.95 1.87 -28.82
CA LEU A 288 -13.39 1.60 -27.44
C LEU A 288 -14.90 1.34 -27.35
N ALA A 289 -15.72 2.12 -28.08
CA ALA A 289 -17.15 1.88 -28.18
C ALA A 289 -17.47 0.49 -28.77
N GLN A 290 -16.75 0.09 -29.84
CA GLN A 290 -16.90 -1.24 -30.44
C GLN A 290 -16.56 -2.36 -29.44
N TRP A 291 -15.41 -2.27 -28.77
CA TRP A 291 -14.98 -3.26 -27.77
C TRP A 291 -15.94 -3.37 -26.58
N ARG A 292 -16.53 -2.25 -26.13
CA ARG A 292 -17.53 -2.24 -25.05
C ARG A 292 -18.89 -2.81 -25.49
N SER A 293 -19.29 -2.60 -26.74
CA SER A 293 -20.57 -3.07 -27.29
C SER A 293 -20.57 -4.57 -27.66
N GLY A 294 -19.40 -5.16 -27.86
CA GLY A 294 -19.27 -6.55 -28.26
C GLY A 294 -19.85 -7.53 -27.22
N ARG A 295 -20.78 -8.39 -27.63
CA ARG A 295 -21.26 -9.49 -26.77
C ARG A 295 -20.12 -10.47 -26.49
N ARG A 296 -19.56 -10.43 -25.28
CA ARG A 296 -18.55 -11.41 -24.86
C ARG A 296 -19.22 -12.77 -24.62
N ARG A 297 -18.99 -13.71 -25.53
CA ARG A 297 -19.50 -15.11 -25.43
C ARG A 297 -18.49 -16.07 -24.79
N THR A 298 -17.27 -15.61 -24.52
CA THR A 298 -16.16 -16.41 -24.01
C THR A 298 -15.58 -15.79 -22.74
N ALA A 299 -14.92 -16.62 -21.93
CA ALA A 299 -14.18 -16.16 -20.75
C ALA A 299 -13.10 -15.15 -21.18
N PRO A 300 -12.92 -14.01 -20.46
CA PRO A 300 -11.82 -13.09 -20.72
C PRO A 300 -10.47 -13.79 -20.54
N ALA A 301 -9.53 -13.49 -21.43
CA ALA A 301 -8.13 -13.87 -21.23
C ALA A 301 -7.58 -13.12 -20.02
N CYS A 302 -7.13 -13.88 -19.02
CA CYS A 302 -6.59 -13.38 -17.76
C CYS A 302 -5.69 -14.47 -17.18
N ASP A 303 -4.41 -14.46 -17.55
CA ASP A 303 -3.45 -15.42 -17.02
C ASP A 303 -3.40 -15.38 -15.47
N ALA A 304 -3.37 -16.55 -14.83
CA ALA A 304 -3.48 -16.63 -13.37
C ALA A 304 -2.22 -16.09 -12.68
N ALA A 305 -1.03 -16.33 -13.23
CA ALA A 305 0.21 -15.82 -12.66
C ALA A 305 0.29 -14.29 -12.82
N LEU A 306 -0.03 -13.79 -14.01
CA LEU A 306 -0.11 -12.35 -14.26
C LEU A 306 -1.13 -11.66 -13.36
N ALA A 307 -2.31 -12.26 -13.15
CA ALA A 307 -3.32 -11.74 -12.23
C ALA A 307 -2.80 -11.61 -10.79
N MET A 308 -2.01 -12.58 -10.30
CA MET A 308 -1.37 -12.49 -8.98
C MET A 308 -0.32 -11.39 -8.92
N VAL A 309 0.52 -11.24 -9.95
CA VAL A 309 1.53 -10.16 -10.01
C VAL A 309 0.84 -8.80 -9.98
N VAL A 310 -0.20 -8.61 -10.80
CA VAL A 310 -1.00 -7.37 -10.84
C VAL A 310 -1.68 -7.12 -9.50
N ALA A 311 -2.27 -8.14 -8.87
CA ALA A 311 -2.90 -8.00 -7.56
C ALA A 311 -1.91 -7.61 -6.47
N GLY A 312 -0.72 -8.23 -6.45
CA GLY A 312 0.36 -7.90 -5.53
C GLY A 312 0.86 -6.47 -5.71
N LEU A 313 1.15 -6.04 -6.95
CA LEU A 313 1.58 -4.67 -7.22
C LEU A 313 0.48 -3.65 -6.86
N THR A 314 -0.78 -3.97 -7.16
CA THR A 314 -1.93 -3.13 -6.79
C THR A 314 -2.03 -2.96 -5.27
N ALA A 315 -1.86 -4.05 -4.51
CA ALA A 315 -1.87 -4.00 -3.05
C ALA A 315 -0.69 -3.17 -2.51
N VAL A 316 0.52 -3.33 -3.06
CA VAL A 316 1.69 -2.52 -2.69
C VAL A 316 1.44 -1.03 -2.93
N GLN A 317 0.91 -0.66 -4.10
CA GLN A 317 0.62 0.75 -4.41
C GLN A 317 -0.51 1.31 -3.55
N ALA A 318 -1.57 0.53 -3.31
CA ALA A 318 -2.69 0.93 -2.45
C ALA A 318 -2.23 1.14 -1.00
N LEU A 319 -1.45 0.21 -0.43
CA LEU A 319 -0.94 0.33 0.93
C LEU A 319 0.03 1.50 1.07
N ALA A 320 0.94 1.70 0.11
CA ALA A 320 1.84 2.85 0.12
C ALA A 320 1.08 4.19 0.15
N PHE A 321 -0.01 4.30 -0.63
CA PHE A 321 -0.90 5.47 -0.59
C PHE A 321 -1.60 5.62 0.77
N LEU A 322 -2.18 4.55 1.29
CA LEU A 322 -2.91 4.56 2.56
C LEU A 322 -2.00 4.85 3.77
N ASP A 323 -0.73 4.46 3.69
CA ASP A 323 0.29 4.77 4.70
C ASP A 323 0.84 6.21 4.57
N GLY A 324 0.31 7.02 3.65
CA GLY A 324 0.69 8.42 3.47
C GLY A 324 2.04 8.63 2.78
N ARG A 325 2.58 7.61 2.10
CA ARG A 325 3.79 7.82 1.29
C ARG A 325 3.43 8.64 0.05
N PRO A 326 4.31 9.57 -0.39
CA PRO A 326 4.13 10.24 -1.66
C PRO A 326 3.97 9.17 -2.74
N SER A 327 2.88 9.26 -3.47
CA SER A 327 2.53 8.35 -4.54
C SER A 327 3.49 8.61 -5.70
N GLY A 328 4.73 8.09 -5.63
CA GLY A 328 5.74 8.21 -6.69
C GLY A 328 5.32 7.61 -8.04
N GLY A 329 4.10 7.07 -8.13
CA GLY A 329 3.40 6.67 -9.35
C GLY A 329 1.96 7.17 -9.44
N ALA A 330 1.58 8.23 -8.70
CA ALA A 330 0.34 8.96 -8.95
C ALA A 330 0.37 9.52 -10.37
N GLY A 331 -0.75 9.39 -11.08
CA GLY A 331 -0.79 9.74 -12.50
C GLY A 331 0.07 8.84 -13.41
N VAL A 332 0.65 7.75 -12.92
CA VAL A 332 1.37 6.77 -13.75
C VAL A 332 0.59 5.47 -13.80
N ARG A 333 0.45 4.92 -15.01
CA ARG A 333 -0.04 3.56 -15.23
C ARG A 333 1.14 2.63 -15.52
N TRP A 334 1.28 1.60 -14.73
CA TRP A 334 2.26 0.54 -14.94
C TRP A 334 1.66 -0.55 -15.82
N GLU A 335 2.38 -0.93 -16.87
CA GLU A 335 1.99 -1.99 -17.81
C GLU A 335 3.04 -3.11 -17.81
N LEU A 336 2.57 -4.36 -17.85
CA LEU A 336 3.41 -5.56 -17.97
C LEU A 336 2.78 -6.48 -19.02
N ALA A 337 3.41 -6.59 -20.19
CA ALA A 337 2.91 -7.42 -21.30
C ALA A 337 3.70 -8.73 -21.41
N LEU A 338 3.02 -9.88 -21.29
CA LEU A 338 3.68 -11.18 -21.46
C LEU A 338 4.15 -11.42 -22.90
N PRO A 339 5.28 -12.13 -23.11
CA PRO A 339 6.11 -12.79 -22.10
C PRO A 339 7.19 -11.88 -21.48
N SER A 340 7.19 -10.58 -21.78
CA SER A 340 8.12 -9.63 -21.15
C SER A 340 7.85 -9.56 -19.65
N LEU A 341 8.93 -9.49 -18.88
CA LEU A 341 8.88 -9.29 -17.42
C LEU A 341 9.21 -7.83 -17.04
N VAL A 342 9.26 -6.94 -18.03
CA VAL A 342 9.57 -5.52 -17.83
C VAL A 342 8.30 -4.74 -17.53
N TRP A 343 8.32 -4.01 -16.42
CA TRP A 343 7.29 -3.03 -16.11
C TRP A 343 7.57 -1.72 -16.83
N GLU A 344 6.60 -1.27 -17.61
CA GLU A 344 6.67 0.00 -18.32
C GLU A 344 5.80 1.05 -17.63
N ALA A 345 6.41 2.18 -17.27
CA ALA A 345 5.68 3.34 -16.77
C ALA A 345 5.04 4.09 -17.95
N ARG A 346 3.73 4.30 -17.88
CA ARG A 346 2.95 5.14 -18.80
C ARG A 346 2.41 6.34 -18.03
N PRO A 347 3.09 7.50 -18.07
CA PRO A 347 2.54 8.72 -17.50
C PRO A 347 1.21 9.08 -18.14
N VAL A 348 0.22 9.38 -17.32
CA VAL A 348 -1.01 10.06 -17.69
C VAL A 348 -0.79 11.54 -17.38
N VAL A 349 -1.01 12.40 -18.35
CA VAL A 349 -0.84 13.85 -18.20
C VAL A 349 -2.20 14.48 -17.90
N ALA A 350 -2.23 15.48 -17.02
CA ALA A 350 -3.43 16.24 -16.76
C ALA A 350 -3.85 16.98 -18.04
N HIS A 351 -5.07 16.72 -18.51
CA HIS A 351 -5.55 17.31 -19.75
C HIS A 351 -6.29 18.62 -19.46
N PRO A 352 -5.93 19.76 -20.11
CA PRO A 352 -6.51 21.07 -19.79
C PRO A 352 -8.02 21.12 -20.00
N GLY A 353 -8.53 20.42 -21.01
CA GLY A 353 -9.98 20.32 -21.28
C GLY A 353 -10.77 19.34 -20.38
N CYS A 354 -10.15 18.65 -19.42
CA CYS A 354 -10.83 17.63 -18.61
C CYS A 354 -11.67 18.23 -17.46
N GLY A 355 -11.32 19.43 -16.98
CA GLY A 355 -12.03 20.08 -15.86
C GLY A 355 -11.92 19.37 -14.51
N CYS A 356 -11.03 18.38 -14.34
CA CYS A 356 -10.90 17.59 -13.10
C CYS A 356 -10.04 18.25 -12.01
N GLY A 357 -9.52 19.46 -12.26
CA GLY A 357 -8.64 20.20 -11.35
C GLY A 357 -7.15 19.84 -11.45
N ALA A 358 -6.79 18.65 -11.93
CA ALA A 358 -5.40 18.17 -11.94
C ALA A 358 -4.44 18.97 -12.82
N ALA A 359 -4.94 19.78 -13.76
CA ALA A 359 -4.12 20.65 -14.61
C ALA A 359 -3.88 22.04 -13.98
N GLY A 360 -4.50 22.34 -12.83
CA GLY A 360 -4.54 23.68 -12.23
C GLY A 360 -3.50 23.94 -11.12
N GLU A 361 -2.59 23.01 -10.84
CA GLU A 361 -1.58 23.13 -9.76
C GLU A 361 -0.13 22.92 -10.28
N GLU A 362 0.29 23.63 -11.34
CA GLU A 362 1.72 23.65 -11.72
C GLU A 362 2.57 24.67 -10.92
N ASP A 363 2.00 25.45 -10.00
CA ASP A 363 2.77 26.41 -9.17
C ASP A 363 2.57 26.14 -7.67
N ALA A 364 3.44 25.34 -7.03
CA ALA A 364 3.95 25.64 -5.67
C ALA A 364 4.83 24.56 -4.98
N VAL A 365 4.75 23.24 -5.28
CA VAL A 365 5.27 22.26 -4.28
C VAL A 365 6.36 21.27 -4.77
N TYR A 366 6.64 21.14 -6.06
CA TYR A 366 7.62 20.11 -6.52
C TYR A 366 8.92 20.64 -7.14
N ALA A 367 9.12 21.95 -7.26
CA ALA A 367 10.37 22.53 -7.77
C ALA A 367 11.54 22.54 -6.77
N SER A 368 11.31 22.28 -5.46
CA SER A 368 12.36 22.40 -4.44
C SER A 368 13.05 21.08 -4.03
N ALA A 369 12.77 19.96 -4.70
CA ALA A 369 13.38 18.66 -4.37
C ALA A 369 14.40 18.14 -5.40
N ALA A 370 14.67 18.89 -6.47
CA ALA A 370 15.56 18.46 -7.57
C ALA A 370 16.97 19.08 -7.53
N GLU A 371 17.30 19.95 -6.59
CA GLU A 371 18.67 20.49 -6.45
C GLU A 371 19.25 20.29 -5.05
N ALA A 372 19.82 19.11 -4.83
CA ALA A 372 20.96 18.95 -3.94
C ALA A 372 21.82 17.76 -4.41
N PRO A 373 22.96 17.98 -5.08
CA PRO A 373 23.90 16.91 -5.36
C PRO A 373 24.54 16.47 -4.04
N HIS A 374 24.36 15.21 -3.66
CA HIS A 374 25.08 14.61 -2.54
C HIS A 374 26.59 14.63 -2.82
N ALA A 375 27.29 15.51 -2.12
CA ALA A 375 28.74 15.46 -2.00
C ALA A 375 29.16 14.12 -1.38
N THR A 376 30.00 13.40 -2.11
CA THR A 376 30.75 12.26 -1.58
C THR A 376 31.91 12.85 -0.77
N MET A 377 31.92 12.70 0.55
CA MET A 377 33.04 13.11 1.39
C MET A 377 33.81 11.87 1.82
N SER A 378 34.91 11.63 1.10
CA SER A 378 36.07 10.89 1.56
C SER A 378 36.91 11.84 2.43
N GLY A 379 37.26 11.44 3.64
CA GLY A 379 38.12 12.18 4.56
C GLY A 379 38.21 11.48 5.90
#